data_AF-A0A5E8EKI4-F1
#
_entry.id   AF-A0A5E8EKI4-F1
#
_cell.length_a   1.000
_cell.length_b   1.000
_cell.length_c   1.000
_cell.angle_alpha   90.00
_cell.angle_beta   90.00
_cell.angle_gamma   90.00
#
_symmetry.space_group_name_H-M   'P 1'
#
loop_
_entity.id
_entity.type
_entity.pdbx_description
1 polymer ?
#
loop_
_entity_poly.entity_id
_entity_poly.type
_entity_poly.pdbx_seq_one_letter_code
_entity_poly.pdbx_strand_id
1 'polypeptide(L)'
;MSVRNTARRLTALATAAGLTLALLMPAGPAFADAGFRQWVAGFRATAVAGGVSGAVYDQSMRGIEPDPVVLEKARTQPEFTAPAWDYFDNRVHDQAVANGQAMARKWKPWLDRIEARFGVDRNILLAIWSMETNYGEILKRDDIMRNVIRSLATLAYGDPNRSKYARTQLIAALKILQTGDIDESHLMGSWAGAMGQTQFIPTSYQRYAVDMDGNGRRDIWNSIPDALATSANLLKKNGWQAGKTWGYEVTIPAGKLPGGAKTIAQWQALGVVRASGKPFKNLTDKATLKVPDGRGGPAFLMIRNFSVIKAYNNADKYALAVGLLADEIAGGTGLVQDWQRPFTKLSFEERQELQKRLSEHGYYDGKFDGKIGDGSKAAIMAYQAKVGLTQDGYPSLEVLKWLRKR
;
A
#
# COMPACT_ATOMS: atom_id res chain seq x y z
N MET A 1 -43.85 0.07 -61.26
CA MET A 1 -43.12 0.89 -62.26
C MET A 1 -41.64 0.83 -61.89
N SER A 2 -40.90 -0.17 -62.37
CA SER A 2 -40.13 -0.21 -63.63
C SER A 2 -38.90 0.73 -63.57
N VAL A 3 -37.69 0.18 -63.29
CA VAL A 3 -36.55 -0.04 -64.25
C VAL A 3 -35.51 1.09 -64.06
N ARG A 4 -34.18 0.95 -63.86
CA ARG A 4 -33.05 0.11 -64.36
C ARG A 4 -31.83 0.42 -63.44
N ASN A 5 -31.02 -0.53 -62.94
CA ASN A 5 -29.71 -1.02 -63.47
C ASN A 5 -28.79 0.11 -64.02
N THR A 6 -27.47 0.23 -63.81
CA THR A 6 -26.32 -0.63 -63.44
C THR A 6 -25.06 0.30 -63.49
N ALA A 7 -24.13 0.29 -62.52
CA ALA A 7 -22.81 -0.38 -62.54
C ALA A 7 -21.57 0.43 -62.99
N ARG A 8 -20.43 0.08 -62.34
CA ARG A 8 -18.97 0.26 -62.65
C ARG A 8 -18.33 1.59 -62.26
N ARG A 9 -17.41 1.67 -61.27
CA ARG A 9 -16.06 1.08 -61.01
C ARG A 9 -14.92 1.67 -61.86
N LEU A 10 -13.80 1.98 -61.15
CA LEU A 10 -12.42 2.28 -61.58
C LEU A 10 -12.17 3.76 -61.93
N THR A 11 -11.08 4.47 -61.57
CA THR A 11 -9.76 4.11 -61.01
C THR A 11 -9.02 5.38 -60.53
N ALA A 12 -8.18 5.22 -59.50
CA ALA A 12 -6.80 5.73 -59.31
C ALA A 12 -6.42 7.23 -59.44
N LEU A 13 -5.96 7.77 -58.29
CA LEU A 13 -4.66 8.40 -58.02
C LEU A 13 -4.14 9.60 -58.85
N ALA A 14 -4.18 10.76 -58.17
CA ALA A 14 -3.07 11.65 -57.82
C ALA A 14 -2.27 12.42 -58.89
N THR A 15 -2.41 13.76 -58.85
CA THR A 15 -1.37 14.82 -58.73
C THR A 15 -2.03 16.16 -59.13
N ALA A 16 -1.71 17.35 -58.62
CA ALA A 16 -0.99 17.90 -57.47
C ALA A 16 -1.19 19.43 -57.51
N ALA A 17 -0.92 20.11 -56.39
CA ALA A 17 -0.63 21.55 -56.24
C ALA A 17 -1.80 22.55 -56.18
N GLY A 18 -1.98 23.12 -54.99
CA GLY A 18 -2.71 24.38 -54.80
C GLY A 18 -3.05 24.68 -53.35
N LEU A 19 -2.20 25.47 -52.69
CA LEU A 19 -2.38 26.14 -51.38
C LEU A 19 -2.17 25.33 -50.08
N THR A 20 -0.91 24.96 -49.86
CA THR A 20 -0.22 25.17 -48.59
C THR A 20 0.01 26.68 -48.35
N LEU A 21 -0.82 27.34 -47.54
CA LEU A 21 -0.40 28.42 -46.62
C LEU A 21 -1.58 28.86 -45.74
N ALA A 22 -1.74 28.25 -44.57
CA ALA A 22 -2.38 28.90 -43.42
C ALA A 22 -1.96 28.22 -42.13
N LEU A 23 -1.08 28.94 -41.40
CA LEU A 23 -0.84 28.86 -39.97
C LEU A 23 -0.06 27.63 -39.47
N LEU A 24 1.26 27.75 -39.66
CA LEU A 24 2.20 27.66 -38.54
C LEU A 24 1.60 28.40 -37.33
N MET A 25 0.83 27.70 -36.50
CA MET A 25 0.72 28.10 -35.11
C MET A 25 2.11 27.87 -34.51
N PRO A 26 2.78 28.89 -33.95
CA PRO A 26 3.87 28.57 -33.06
C PRO A 26 3.25 27.69 -31.98
N ALA A 27 3.78 26.48 -31.81
CA ALA A 27 3.64 25.78 -30.55
C ALA A 27 4.29 26.70 -29.51
N GLY A 28 3.50 27.62 -28.95
CA GLY A 28 3.94 28.45 -27.84
C GLY A 28 4.44 27.51 -26.75
N PRO A 29 5.45 27.91 -25.96
CA PRO A 29 5.82 27.12 -24.80
C PRO A 29 4.54 26.84 -24.02
N ALA A 30 4.27 25.57 -23.71
CA ALA A 30 3.13 25.19 -22.88
C ALA A 30 3.10 26.17 -21.70
N PHE A 31 2.10 27.05 -21.66
CA PHE A 31 2.05 28.04 -20.59
C PHE A 31 1.89 27.25 -19.30
N ALA A 32 2.97 27.15 -18.55
CA ALA A 32 2.98 26.65 -17.19
C ALA A 32 1.81 27.29 -16.43
N ASP A 33 1.10 26.48 -15.64
CA ASP A 33 -0.20 26.84 -15.06
C ASP A 33 -0.06 28.16 -14.28
N ALA A 34 -0.58 29.25 -14.85
CA ALA A 34 -0.43 30.58 -14.27
C ALA A 34 -1.11 30.68 -12.89
N GLY A 35 -2.21 29.95 -12.70
CA GLY A 35 -2.90 29.84 -11.42
C GLY A 35 -2.06 29.09 -10.40
N PHE A 36 -1.39 28.01 -10.81
CA PHE A 36 -0.48 27.29 -9.93
C PHE A 36 0.70 28.15 -9.49
N ARG A 37 1.34 28.88 -10.42
CA ARG A 37 2.45 29.79 -10.06
C ARG A 37 2.01 30.89 -9.11
N GLN A 38 0.81 31.46 -9.31
CA GLN A 38 0.23 32.43 -8.38
C GLN A 38 -0.05 31.79 -7.01
N TRP A 39 -0.55 30.56 -6.98
CA TRP A 39 -0.77 29.81 -5.75
C TRP A 39 0.54 29.55 -4.99
N VAL A 40 1.61 29.14 -5.69
CA VAL A 40 2.96 28.98 -5.11
C VAL A 40 3.42 30.31 -4.53
N ALA A 41 3.39 31.39 -5.30
CA ALA A 41 3.80 32.71 -4.80
C ALA A 41 3.02 33.14 -3.54
N GLY A 42 1.69 32.93 -3.52
CA GLY A 42 0.84 33.26 -2.39
C GLY A 42 1.02 32.34 -1.18
N PHE A 43 1.30 31.06 -1.38
CA PHE A 43 1.47 30.09 -0.29
C PHE A 43 2.76 30.32 0.52
N ARG A 44 3.76 30.99 -0.07
CA ARG A 44 5.02 31.35 0.61
C ARG A 44 4.80 32.01 1.97
N ALA A 45 3.91 33.00 2.07
CA ALA A 45 3.64 33.69 3.33
C ALA A 45 3.10 32.73 4.41
N THR A 46 2.22 31.80 4.01
CA THR A 46 1.72 30.75 4.92
C THR A 46 2.83 29.81 5.37
N ALA A 47 3.70 29.38 4.47
CA ALA A 47 4.82 28.49 4.81
C ALA A 47 5.82 29.17 5.77
N VAL A 48 6.14 30.43 5.53
CA VAL A 48 7.02 31.23 6.39
C VAL A 48 6.42 31.46 7.77
N ALA A 49 5.15 31.83 7.85
CA ALA A 49 4.42 31.90 9.13
C ALA A 49 4.36 30.53 9.84
N GLY A 50 4.38 29.45 9.06
CA GLY A 50 4.49 28.07 9.55
C GLY A 50 5.88 27.70 10.06
N GLY A 51 6.91 28.54 9.93
CA GLY A 51 8.28 28.29 10.42
C GLY A 51 9.24 27.73 9.36
N VAL A 52 8.90 27.80 8.07
CA VAL A 52 9.82 27.51 6.96
C VAL A 52 10.59 28.79 6.61
N SER A 53 11.90 28.70 6.42
CA SER A 53 12.71 29.83 5.97
C SER A 53 12.37 30.18 4.52
N GLY A 54 12.45 31.47 4.18
CA GLY A 54 12.21 31.92 2.80
C GLY A 54 13.12 31.23 1.80
N ALA A 55 14.41 31.05 2.14
CA ALA A 55 15.38 30.38 1.27
C ALA A 55 15.01 28.93 0.95
N VAL A 56 14.62 28.14 1.96
CA VAL A 56 14.17 26.74 1.73
C VAL A 56 12.91 26.71 0.89
N TYR A 57 11.95 27.59 1.15
CA TYR A 57 10.74 27.67 0.34
C TYR A 57 11.05 27.98 -1.12
N ASP A 58 11.82 29.04 -1.35
CA ASP A 58 12.15 29.53 -2.69
C ASP A 58 12.99 28.52 -3.47
N GLN A 59 13.85 27.77 -2.78
CA GLN A 59 14.59 26.67 -3.38
C GLN A 59 13.67 25.51 -3.79
N SER A 60 12.88 24.98 -2.86
CA SER A 60 12.10 23.76 -3.06
C SER A 60 10.86 23.93 -3.96
N MET A 61 10.41 25.17 -4.14
CA MET A 61 9.25 25.49 -4.99
C MET A 61 9.66 26.07 -6.35
N ARG A 62 10.96 26.15 -6.65
CA ARG A 62 11.45 26.72 -7.91
C ARG A 62 11.14 25.80 -9.08
N GLY A 63 10.34 26.30 -10.03
CA GLY A 63 10.05 25.58 -11.28
C GLY A 63 9.21 24.31 -11.11
N ILE A 64 8.57 24.12 -9.95
CA ILE A 64 7.63 23.03 -9.79
C ILE A 64 6.39 23.28 -10.67
N GLU A 65 5.88 22.21 -11.27
CA GLU A 65 4.62 22.21 -12.03
C GLU A 65 3.67 21.16 -11.43
N PRO A 66 2.35 21.30 -11.58
CA PRO A 66 1.41 20.29 -11.12
C PRO A 66 1.73 18.90 -11.69
N ASP A 67 1.47 17.86 -10.91
CA ASP A 67 1.60 16.47 -11.35
C ASP A 67 0.21 15.91 -11.71
N PRO A 68 -0.11 15.72 -13.00
CA PRO A 68 -1.44 15.25 -13.41
C PRO A 68 -1.76 13.85 -12.85
N VAL A 69 -0.76 13.00 -12.65
CA VAL A 69 -0.96 11.64 -12.11
C VAL A 69 -1.40 11.70 -10.64
N VAL A 70 -0.90 12.69 -9.88
CA VAL A 70 -1.33 12.90 -8.49
C VAL A 70 -2.83 13.22 -8.43
N LEU A 71 -3.32 14.08 -9.33
CA LEU A 71 -4.74 14.43 -9.40
C LEU A 71 -5.61 13.28 -9.91
N GLU A 72 -5.11 12.50 -10.86
CA GLU A 72 -5.79 11.29 -11.34
C GLU A 72 -5.99 10.29 -10.20
N LYS A 73 -4.90 9.94 -9.49
CA LYS A 73 -4.92 9.02 -8.34
C LYS A 73 -5.80 9.53 -7.19
N ALA A 74 -5.88 10.84 -7.01
CA ALA A 74 -6.75 11.46 -6.01
C ALA A 74 -8.24 11.27 -6.31
N ARG A 75 -8.62 11.21 -7.59
CA ARG A 75 -10.01 11.02 -8.04
C ARG A 75 -10.45 9.56 -8.01
N THR A 76 -9.53 8.62 -8.16
CA THR A 76 -9.85 7.19 -8.12
C THR A 76 -10.24 6.77 -6.70
N GLN A 77 -11.52 6.44 -6.50
CA GLN A 77 -11.97 5.71 -5.32
C GLN A 77 -12.16 4.25 -5.73
N PRO A 78 -11.31 3.31 -5.27
CA PRO A 78 -11.65 1.90 -5.39
C PRO A 78 -12.95 1.66 -4.61
N GLU A 79 -13.98 1.14 -5.29
CA GLU A 79 -15.19 0.67 -4.61
C GLU A 79 -14.85 -0.56 -3.76
N PHE A 80 -15.16 -0.51 -2.47
CA PHE A 80 -14.88 -1.60 -1.53
C PHE A 80 -16.02 -2.61 -1.52
N THR A 81 -15.87 -3.71 -2.25
CA THR A 81 -16.70 -4.94 -2.09
C THR A 81 -15.87 -6.23 -2.07
N ALA A 82 -14.53 -6.14 -2.14
CA ALA A 82 -13.67 -7.32 -2.18
C ALA A 82 -13.77 -8.17 -0.87
N PRO A 83 -13.91 -9.51 -0.99
CA PRO A 83 -13.82 -10.42 0.14
C PRO A 83 -12.54 -10.24 0.96
N ALA A 84 -12.55 -10.71 2.21
CA ALA A 84 -11.39 -10.54 3.10
C ALA A 84 -10.11 -11.15 2.49
N TRP A 85 -10.19 -12.38 1.98
CA TRP A 85 -9.07 -13.15 1.45
C TRP A 85 -8.29 -12.42 0.34
N ASP A 86 -8.94 -11.61 -0.49
CA ASP A 86 -8.31 -10.91 -1.63
C ASP A 86 -7.22 -9.93 -1.18
N TYR A 87 -7.45 -9.28 -0.03
CA TYR A 87 -6.44 -8.43 0.59
C TYR A 87 -5.28 -9.24 1.17
N PHE A 88 -5.59 -10.32 1.91
CA PHE A 88 -4.58 -11.10 2.62
C PHE A 88 -3.70 -11.90 1.65
N ASP A 89 -4.25 -12.51 0.62
CA ASP A 89 -3.47 -13.30 -0.34
C ASP A 89 -2.44 -12.45 -1.10
N ASN A 90 -2.71 -11.16 -1.31
CA ASN A 90 -1.77 -10.22 -1.92
C ASN A 90 -0.68 -9.70 -0.96
N ARG A 91 -0.77 -9.99 0.34
CA ARG A 91 0.04 -9.36 1.40
C ARG A 91 0.72 -10.34 2.37
N VAL A 92 0.08 -11.47 2.63
CA VAL A 92 0.52 -12.54 3.52
C VAL A 92 0.61 -13.81 2.67
N HIS A 93 1.83 -14.13 2.24
CA HIS A 93 2.12 -15.22 1.32
C HIS A 93 3.57 -15.67 1.47
N ASP A 94 3.88 -16.88 0.99
CA ASP A 94 5.16 -17.56 1.22
C ASP A 94 6.38 -16.72 0.83
N GLN A 95 6.33 -16.02 -0.31
CA GLN A 95 7.44 -15.14 -0.71
C GLN A 95 7.63 -13.94 0.23
N ALA A 96 6.56 -13.34 0.75
CA ALA A 96 6.67 -12.24 1.72
C ALA A 96 7.28 -12.74 3.04
N VAL A 97 6.89 -13.95 3.47
CA VAL A 97 7.45 -14.62 4.66
C VAL A 97 8.94 -14.90 4.47
N ALA A 98 9.33 -15.50 3.34
CA ALA A 98 10.73 -15.80 3.02
C ALA A 98 11.59 -14.53 2.96
N ASN A 99 11.08 -13.47 2.33
CA ASN A 99 11.74 -12.16 2.29
C ASN A 99 11.90 -11.57 3.70
N GLY A 100 10.86 -11.62 4.54
CA GLY A 100 10.91 -11.15 5.91
C GLY A 100 11.92 -11.90 6.76
N GLN A 101 12.00 -13.22 6.63
CA GLN A 101 13.02 -14.04 7.30
C GLN A 101 14.43 -13.72 6.80
N ALA A 102 14.61 -13.45 5.51
CA ALA A 102 15.88 -13.00 4.95
C ALA A 102 16.29 -11.62 5.53
N MET A 103 15.33 -10.68 5.62
CA MET A 103 15.58 -9.37 6.24
C MET A 103 15.85 -9.48 7.74
N ALA A 104 15.20 -10.41 8.45
CA ALA A 104 15.48 -10.69 9.86
C ALA A 104 16.94 -11.10 10.07
N ARG A 105 17.47 -11.98 9.20
CA ARG A 105 18.88 -12.39 9.23
C ARG A 105 19.81 -11.23 8.88
N LYS A 106 19.52 -10.54 7.78
CA LYS A 106 20.36 -9.43 7.26
C LYS A 106 20.49 -8.28 8.26
N TRP A 107 19.40 -7.89 8.90
CA TRP A 107 19.34 -6.72 9.78
C TRP A 107 19.37 -7.07 11.27
N LYS A 108 19.69 -8.31 11.63
CA LYS A 108 19.67 -8.80 13.02
C LYS A 108 20.35 -7.85 14.02
N PRO A 109 21.57 -7.33 13.80
CA PRO A 109 22.23 -6.48 14.78
C PRO A 109 21.43 -5.20 15.09
N TRP A 110 20.79 -4.61 14.07
CA TRP A 110 19.97 -3.42 14.23
C TRP A 110 18.61 -3.75 14.84
N LEU A 111 17.96 -4.83 14.41
CA LEU A 111 16.72 -5.31 15.01
C LEU A 111 16.88 -5.59 16.51
N ASP A 112 17.99 -6.23 16.92
CA ASP A 112 18.31 -6.46 18.35
C ASP A 112 18.37 -5.15 19.13
N ARG A 113 19.07 -4.12 18.60
CA ARG A 113 19.19 -2.80 19.25
C ARG A 113 17.86 -2.06 19.31
N ILE A 114 17.08 -2.10 18.23
CA ILE A 114 15.78 -1.44 18.14
C ILE A 114 14.79 -2.10 19.11
N GLU A 115 14.72 -3.42 19.13
CA GLU A 115 13.85 -4.16 20.03
C GLU A 115 14.23 -3.89 21.50
N ALA A 116 15.52 -3.88 21.84
CA ALA A 116 15.97 -3.52 23.18
C ALA A 116 15.60 -2.07 23.59
N ARG A 117 15.71 -1.11 22.66
CA ARG A 117 15.40 0.31 22.91
C ARG A 117 13.90 0.57 23.00
N PHE A 118 13.11 -0.06 22.14
CA PHE A 118 11.70 0.29 21.95
C PHE A 118 10.72 -0.73 22.54
N GLY A 119 11.14 -1.97 22.81
CA GLY A 119 10.29 -3.06 23.27
C GLY A 119 9.30 -3.56 22.21
N VAL A 120 9.51 -3.18 20.94
CA VAL A 120 8.66 -3.57 19.81
C VAL A 120 9.26 -4.81 19.17
N ASP A 121 8.41 -5.82 18.98
CA ASP A 121 8.80 -7.10 18.38
C ASP A 121 9.34 -6.88 16.96
N ARG A 122 10.50 -7.49 16.66
CA ARG A 122 11.18 -7.32 15.38
C ARG A 122 10.36 -7.81 14.18
N ASN A 123 9.56 -8.86 14.35
CA ASN A 123 8.78 -9.44 13.26
C ASN A 123 7.60 -8.55 12.92
N ILE A 124 7.06 -7.82 13.91
CA ILE A 124 6.08 -6.74 13.66
C ILE A 124 6.71 -5.62 12.82
N LEU A 125 7.94 -5.20 13.13
CA LEU A 125 8.64 -4.19 12.33
C LEU A 125 8.91 -4.67 10.90
N LEU A 126 9.34 -5.93 10.73
CA LEU A 126 9.56 -6.54 9.42
C LEU A 126 8.26 -6.70 8.62
N ALA A 127 7.16 -7.06 9.28
CA ALA A 127 5.86 -7.16 8.63
C ALA A 127 5.36 -5.78 8.17
N ILE A 128 5.49 -4.73 9.01
CA ILE A 128 5.19 -3.35 8.60
C ILE A 128 6.05 -2.94 7.41
N TRP A 129 7.36 -3.18 7.46
CA TRP A 129 8.26 -2.81 6.36
C TRP A 129 7.91 -3.53 5.04
N SER A 130 7.47 -4.78 5.11
CA SER A 130 6.88 -5.50 3.96
C SER A 130 5.64 -4.80 3.43
N MET A 131 4.68 -4.49 4.31
CA MET A 131 3.39 -3.93 3.95
C MET A 131 3.49 -2.53 3.35
N GLU A 132 4.41 -1.71 3.85
CA GLU A 132 4.58 -0.34 3.39
C GLU A 132 5.34 -0.26 2.06
N THR A 133 6.47 -0.97 1.93
CA THR A 133 7.39 -0.73 0.81
C THR A 133 7.97 -1.98 0.18
N ASN A 134 7.51 -3.16 0.58
CA ASN A 134 8.09 -4.44 0.18
C ASN A 134 9.61 -4.43 0.43
N TYR A 135 10.02 -4.07 1.64
CA TYR A 135 11.42 -3.96 2.04
C TYR A 135 12.23 -2.94 1.21
N GLY A 136 11.58 -1.88 0.74
CA GLY A 136 12.18 -0.81 -0.06
C GLY A 136 12.13 -1.03 -1.58
N GLU A 137 11.61 -2.15 -2.10
CA GLU A 137 11.50 -2.36 -3.55
C GLU A 137 10.56 -1.34 -4.23
N ILE A 138 9.57 -0.81 -3.51
CA ILE A 138 8.70 0.25 -4.03
C ILE A 138 9.48 1.55 -4.27
N LEU A 139 10.51 1.83 -3.48
CA LEU A 139 11.29 3.08 -3.60
C LEU A 139 12.12 3.13 -4.88
N LYS A 140 12.40 1.97 -5.49
CA LYS A 140 13.18 1.85 -6.74
C LYS A 140 12.33 2.07 -8.00
N ARG A 141 11.04 2.39 -7.84
CA ARG A 141 10.08 2.49 -8.93
C ARG A 141 9.73 3.93 -9.25
N ASP A 142 10.31 4.45 -10.32
CA ASP A 142 10.06 5.82 -10.81
C ASP A 142 8.61 6.03 -11.28
N ASP A 143 7.90 4.96 -11.61
CA ASP A 143 6.47 5.02 -11.98
C ASP A 143 5.55 5.23 -10.77
N ILE A 144 6.04 4.93 -9.56
CA ILE A 144 5.30 5.09 -8.29
C ILE A 144 5.84 6.26 -7.47
N MET A 145 7.15 6.37 -7.34
CA MET A 145 7.82 7.35 -6.48
C MET A 145 7.77 8.74 -7.11
N ARG A 146 7.39 9.70 -6.27
CA ARG A 146 7.21 11.10 -6.66
C ARG A 146 7.89 12.01 -5.65
N ASN A 147 8.34 13.16 -6.12
CA ASN A 147 8.81 14.21 -5.24
C ASN A 147 7.65 14.67 -4.33
N VAL A 148 7.90 14.66 -3.02
CA VAL A 148 6.87 14.89 -2.00
C VAL A 148 6.40 16.35 -2.01
N ILE A 149 7.30 17.31 -2.23
CA ILE A 149 6.96 18.73 -2.33
C ILE A 149 6.01 18.94 -3.52
N ARG A 150 6.39 18.45 -4.71
CA ARG A 150 5.55 18.55 -5.92
C ARG A 150 4.19 17.90 -5.73
N SER A 151 4.14 16.71 -5.14
CA SER A 151 2.89 15.97 -4.92
C SER A 151 1.94 16.70 -3.98
N LEU A 152 2.45 17.18 -2.84
CA LEU A 152 1.65 17.90 -1.85
C LEU A 152 1.25 19.29 -2.34
N ALA A 153 2.11 20.00 -3.10
CA ALA A 153 1.75 21.25 -3.76
C ALA A 153 0.61 21.04 -4.77
N THR A 154 0.70 19.97 -5.57
CA THR A 154 -0.35 19.60 -6.53
C THR A 154 -1.68 19.33 -5.84
N LEU A 155 -1.70 18.53 -4.76
CA LEU A 155 -2.94 18.28 -4.00
C LEU A 155 -3.46 19.53 -3.30
N ALA A 156 -2.57 20.37 -2.77
CA ALA A 156 -2.94 21.60 -2.08
C ALA A 156 -3.63 22.60 -3.02
N TYR A 157 -3.22 22.61 -4.29
CA TYR A 157 -3.78 23.44 -5.35
C TYR A 157 -5.02 22.81 -6.01
N GLY A 158 -4.91 21.58 -6.48
CA GLY A 158 -5.86 20.98 -7.43
C GLY A 158 -6.87 19.98 -6.85
N ASP A 159 -6.79 19.61 -5.56
CA ASP A 159 -7.78 18.73 -4.90
C ASP A 159 -8.45 19.46 -3.72
N PRO A 160 -9.68 20.01 -3.90
CA PRO A 160 -10.40 20.71 -2.84
C PRO A 160 -10.62 19.87 -1.58
N ASN A 161 -10.82 18.55 -1.71
CA ASN A 161 -11.09 17.65 -0.59
C ASN A 161 -9.83 17.43 0.26
N ARG A 162 -8.66 17.42 -0.37
CA ARG A 162 -7.37 17.19 0.29
C ARG A 162 -6.56 18.45 0.52
N SER A 163 -7.01 19.63 0.07
CA SER A 163 -6.22 20.86 0.11
C SER A 163 -5.72 21.21 1.51
N LYS A 164 -6.57 21.15 2.54
CA LYS A 164 -6.18 21.44 3.94
C LYS A 164 -5.13 20.45 4.47
N TYR A 165 -5.31 19.17 4.18
CA TYR A 165 -4.35 18.12 4.54
C TYR A 165 -3.01 18.39 3.85
N ALA A 166 -3.04 18.59 2.54
CA ALA A 166 -1.85 18.76 1.72
C ALA A 166 -1.05 20.02 2.09
N ARG A 167 -1.72 21.15 2.39
CA ARG A 167 -1.05 22.36 2.91
C ARG A 167 -0.30 22.10 4.22
N THR A 168 -0.94 21.40 5.16
CA THR A 168 -0.33 21.04 6.44
C THR A 168 0.90 20.14 6.23
N GLN A 169 0.76 19.10 5.40
CA GLN A 169 1.86 18.19 5.12
C GLN A 169 2.98 18.86 4.33
N LEU A 170 2.68 19.78 3.40
CA LEU A 170 3.67 20.50 2.62
C LEU A 170 4.57 21.37 3.50
N ILE A 171 3.99 22.09 4.47
CA ILE A 171 4.77 22.86 5.45
C ILE A 171 5.67 21.92 6.26
N ALA A 172 5.15 20.77 6.69
CA ALA A 172 5.94 19.80 7.42
C ALA A 172 7.07 19.19 6.56
N ALA A 173 6.83 18.93 5.27
CA ALA A 173 7.84 18.43 4.34
C ALA A 173 8.97 19.44 4.09
N LEU A 174 8.62 20.72 3.88
CA LEU A 174 9.60 21.80 3.75
C LEU A 174 10.48 21.94 5.00
N LYS A 175 9.90 21.76 6.19
CA LYS A 175 10.66 21.74 7.44
C LYS A 175 11.64 20.56 7.53
N ILE A 176 11.34 19.42 6.91
CA ILE A 176 12.28 18.27 6.87
C ILE A 176 13.50 18.63 6.01
N LEU A 177 13.29 19.27 4.86
CA LEU A 177 14.40 19.80 4.05
C LEU A 177 15.21 20.84 4.82
N GLN A 178 14.53 21.71 5.58
CA GLN A 178 15.20 22.72 6.40
C GLN A 178 16.05 22.11 7.53
N THR A 179 15.65 21.00 8.13
CA THR A 179 16.49 20.33 9.14
C THR A 179 17.70 19.61 8.54
N GLY A 180 17.73 19.42 7.22
CA GLY A 180 18.86 18.79 6.53
C GLY A 180 18.93 17.28 6.71
N ASP A 181 17.83 16.64 7.18
CA ASP A 181 17.77 15.18 7.32
C ASP A 181 17.91 14.47 5.96
N ILE A 182 17.42 15.10 4.90
CA ILE A 182 17.45 14.62 3.52
C ILE A 182 17.48 15.82 2.57
N ASP A 183 18.09 15.67 1.40
CA ASP A 183 18.05 16.70 0.37
C ASP A 183 16.78 16.61 -0.51
N GLU A 184 16.53 17.66 -1.28
CA GLU A 184 15.34 17.83 -2.10
C GLU A 184 15.14 16.74 -3.14
N SER A 185 16.23 16.25 -3.75
CA SER A 185 16.17 15.23 -4.80
C SER A 185 15.80 13.84 -4.26
N HIS A 186 16.05 13.60 -2.98
CA HIS A 186 15.76 12.34 -2.31
C HIS A 186 14.50 12.37 -1.43
N LEU A 187 13.82 13.52 -1.29
CA LEU A 187 12.54 13.63 -0.58
C LEU A 187 11.39 13.02 -1.40
N MET A 188 11.43 11.68 -1.52
CA MET A 188 10.56 10.88 -2.37
C MET A 188 9.49 10.14 -1.57
N GLY A 189 8.34 9.92 -2.20
CA GLY A 189 7.20 9.25 -1.58
C GLY A 189 6.09 8.91 -2.55
N SER A 190 4.95 8.49 -2.00
CA SER A 190 3.73 8.26 -2.77
C SER A 190 3.10 9.57 -3.25
N TRP A 191 2.15 9.47 -4.18
CA TRP A 191 1.36 10.60 -4.68
C TRP A 191 0.66 11.41 -3.57
N ALA A 192 0.38 10.78 -2.42
CA ALA A 192 -0.29 11.42 -1.29
C ALA A 192 0.71 12.01 -0.27
N GLY A 193 2.01 11.93 -0.53
CA GLY A 193 3.07 12.44 0.34
C GLY A 193 3.49 11.46 1.45
N ALA A 194 3.20 10.17 1.33
CA ALA A 194 3.72 9.15 2.25
C ALA A 194 5.18 8.83 1.87
N MET A 195 6.13 9.00 2.78
CA MET A 195 7.55 9.14 2.44
C MET A 195 8.38 7.90 2.78
N GLY A 196 9.40 7.65 1.96
CA GLY A 196 10.49 6.71 2.27
C GLY A 196 10.03 5.27 2.57
N GLN A 197 10.89 4.54 3.27
CA GLN A 197 10.72 3.13 3.65
C GLN A 197 9.50 2.91 4.55
N THR A 198 9.16 3.91 5.36
CA THR A 198 8.11 3.84 6.39
C THR A 198 6.74 4.27 5.88
N GLN A 199 6.66 4.92 4.70
CA GLN A 199 5.46 5.58 4.19
C GLN A 199 4.83 6.56 5.20
N PHE A 200 5.66 7.20 6.03
CA PHE A 200 5.16 8.23 6.94
C PHE A 200 4.78 9.49 6.19
N ILE A 201 3.65 10.07 6.54
CA ILE A 201 3.33 11.45 6.16
C ILE A 201 4.28 12.41 6.89
N PRO A 202 4.58 13.60 6.35
CA PRO A 202 5.54 14.55 6.92
C PRO A 202 5.33 14.87 8.40
N THR A 203 4.09 15.07 8.86
CA THR A 203 3.83 15.35 10.28
C THR A 203 4.10 14.14 11.18
N SER A 204 3.89 12.91 10.69
CA SER A 204 4.25 11.70 11.42
C SER A 204 5.76 11.56 11.51
N TYR A 205 6.49 11.82 10.42
CA TYR A 205 7.95 11.88 10.44
C TYR A 205 8.45 12.86 11.51
N GLN A 206 7.97 14.11 11.52
CA GLN A 206 8.41 15.10 12.51
C GLN A 206 8.20 14.65 13.97
N ARG A 207 7.15 13.87 14.23
CA ARG A 207 6.80 13.40 15.58
C ARG A 207 7.56 12.16 16.03
N TYR A 208 7.91 11.29 15.09
CA TYR A 208 8.35 9.93 15.36
C TYR A 208 9.71 9.56 14.79
N ALA A 209 10.28 10.36 13.86
CA ALA A 209 11.56 10.04 13.23
C ALA A 209 12.69 9.93 14.27
N VAL A 210 13.52 8.91 14.08
CA VAL A 210 14.64 8.55 14.95
C VAL A 210 15.90 8.44 14.09
N ASP A 211 16.97 9.10 14.53
CA ASP A 211 18.33 8.84 14.11
C ASP A 211 18.81 7.67 14.99
N MET A 212 18.87 6.49 14.39
CA MET A 212 19.19 5.25 15.09
C MET A 212 20.67 4.90 14.97
N ASP A 213 21.31 5.29 13.86
CA ASP A 213 22.73 5.02 13.63
C ASP A 213 23.67 6.12 14.16
N GLY A 214 23.12 7.27 14.56
CA GLY A 214 23.82 8.36 15.23
C GLY A 214 24.56 9.30 14.29
N ASN A 215 24.23 9.31 12.99
CA ASN A 215 24.92 10.11 11.99
C ASN A 215 24.44 11.59 11.93
N GLY A 216 23.47 11.96 12.75
CA GLY A 216 22.89 13.30 12.82
C GLY A 216 21.68 13.53 11.90
N ARG A 217 21.25 12.53 11.14
CA ARG A 217 20.08 12.58 10.25
C ARG A 217 19.10 11.47 10.61
N ARG A 218 17.81 11.74 10.38
CA ARG A 218 16.74 10.74 10.60
C ARG A 218 16.28 10.18 9.24
N ASP A 219 17.18 9.53 8.52
CA ASP A 219 16.99 9.20 7.10
C ASP A 219 16.13 7.94 6.90
N ILE A 220 14.80 8.12 6.83
CA ILE A 220 13.86 7.02 6.56
C ILE A 220 13.84 6.55 5.10
N TRP A 221 14.68 7.10 4.22
CA TRP A 221 14.77 6.70 2.81
C TRP A 221 15.91 5.70 2.61
N ASN A 222 17.11 6.04 3.11
CA ASN A 222 18.32 5.27 2.84
C ASN A 222 18.87 4.53 4.06
N SER A 223 18.52 4.94 5.30
CA SER A 223 18.91 4.23 6.51
C SER A 223 17.81 3.28 6.97
N ILE A 224 18.02 1.97 6.76
CA ILE A 224 17.12 0.94 7.28
C ILE A 224 17.04 0.96 8.82
N PRO A 225 18.15 1.14 9.56
CA PRO A 225 18.09 1.36 11.01
C PRO A 225 17.14 2.50 11.41
N ASP A 226 17.22 3.66 10.75
CA ASP A 226 16.37 4.82 11.05
C ASP A 226 14.90 4.54 10.71
N ALA A 227 14.64 3.94 9.55
CA ALA A 227 13.28 3.56 9.13
C ALA A 227 12.61 2.60 10.13
N LEU A 228 13.32 1.55 10.55
CA LEU A 228 12.80 0.56 11.49
C LEU A 228 12.65 1.15 12.91
N ALA A 229 13.61 1.96 13.36
CA ALA A 229 13.53 2.62 14.66
C ALA A 229 12.41 3.67 14.71
N THR A 230 12.21 4.41 13.61
CA THR A 230 11.10 5.36 13.46
C THR A 230 9.75 4.65 13.54
N SER A 231 9.63 3.50 12.88
CA SER A 231 8.44 2.64 12.96
C SER A 231 8.20 2.13 14.39
N ALA A 232 9.25 1.67 15.06
CA ALA A 232 9.19 1.23 16.46
C ALA A 232 8.80 2.37 17.42
N ASN A 233 9.32 3.58 17.20
CA ASN A 233 9.01 4.75 18.01
C ASN A 233 7.54 5.17 17.89
N LEU A 234 6.95 5.07 16.69
CA LEU A 234 5.50 5.28 16.52
C LEU A 234 4.71 4.29 17.38
N LEU A 235 5.01 2.99 17.29
CA LEU A 235 4.28 1.97 18.05
C LEU A 235 4.46 2.17 19.56
N LYS A 236 5.70 2.40 20.02
CA LYS A 236 6.01 2.66 21.43
C LYS A 236 5.24 3.87 21.96
N LYS A 237 5.32 5.02 21.29
CA LYS A 237 4.61 6.24 21.72
C LYS A 237 3.08 6.11 21.69
N ASN A 238 2.54 5.17 20.92
CA ASN A 238 1.10 4.88 20.85
C ASN A 238 0.65 3.73 21.78
N GLY A 239 1.54 3.28 22.67
CA GLY A 239 1.19 2.36 23.76
C GLY A 239 1.39 0.87 23.44
N TRP A 240 2.38 0.55 22.59
CA TRP A 240 2.84 -0.83 22.41
C TRP A 240 3.21 -1.47 23.75
N GLN A 241 2.74 -2.70 23.98
CA GLN A 241 3.01 -3.49 25.17
C GLN A 241 4.05 -4.56 24.84
N ALA A 242 5.29 -4.33 25.25
CA ALA A 242 6.41 -5.25 25.03
C ALA A 242 6.10 -6.66 25.58
N GLY A 243 6.54 -7.69 24.85
CA GLY A 243 6.32 -9.10 25.20
C GLY A 243 4.90 -9.62 24.98
N LYS A 244 3.92 -8.77 24.64
CA LYS A 244 2.55 -9.20 24.32
C LYS A 244 2.36 -9.37 22.82
N THR A 245 1.50 -10.33 22.44
CA THR A 245 1.10 -10.56 21.04
C THR A 245 0.26 -9.40 20.50
N TRP A 246 -0.02 -9.36 19.20
CA TRP A 246 -1.07 -8.51 18.63
C TRP A 246 -2.47 -9.13 18.81
N GLY A 247 -2.56 -10.46 18.80
CA GLY A 247 -3.81 -11.21 18.97
C GLY A 247 -3.62 -12.72 18.94
N TYR A 248 -4.74 -13.45 18.92
CA TYR A 248 -4.78 -14.90 18.82
C TYR A 248 -5.86 -15.32 17.82
N GLU A 249 -5.54 -16.24 16.92
CA GLU A 249 -6.57 -17.01 16.23
C GLU A 249 -7.27 -17.95 17.22
N VAL A 250 -8.59 -18.01 17.15
CA VAL A 250 -9.45 -18.74 18.08
C VAL A 250 -10.55 -19.51 17.36
N THR A 251 -10.97 -20.62 17.97
CA THR A 251 -12.22 -21.29 17.65
C THR A 251 -13.30 -20.77 18.60
N ILE A 252 -14.48 -20.50 18.07
CA ILE A 252 -15.62 -19.96 18.82
C ILE A 252 -16.76 -20.98 18.90
N PRO A 253 -17.43 -21.14 20.05
CA PRO A 253 -18.53 -22.10 20.21
C PRO A 253 -19.78 -21.62 19.47
N ALA A 254 -20.70 -22.54 19.18
CA ALA A 254 -21.99 -22.22 18.57
C ALA A 254 -22.77 -21.18 19.39
N GLY A 255 -23.62 -20.42 18.72
CA GLY A 255 -24.46 -19.40 19.35
C GLY A 255 -23.86 -17.99 19.39
N LYS A 256 -24.64 -17.05 19.94
CA LYS A 256 -24.31 -15.64 19.99
C LYS A 256 -23.31 -15.37 21.11
N LEU A 257 -22.20 -14.74 20.76
CA LEU A 257 -21.22 -14.24 21.73
C LEU A 257 -21.46 -12.75 22.03
N PRO A 258 -21.13 -12.31 23.26
CA PRO A 258 -21.25 -10.89 23.63
C PRO A 258 -20.30 -10.02 22.80
N GLY A 259 -20.71 -8.78 22.54
CA GLY A 259 -19.82 -7.77 21.94
C GLY A 259 -18.87 -7.14 22.96
N GLY A 260 -17.91 -6.36 22.46
CA GLY A 260 -17.00 -5.55 23.27
C GLY A 260 -15.77 -6.30 23.80
N ALA A 261 -14.97 -5.59 24.59
CA ALA A 261 -13.73 -6.12 25.14
C ALA A 261 -13.98 -6.93 26.43
N LYS A 262 -13.34 -8.10 26.53
CA LYS A 262 -13.33 -8.96 27.73
C LYS A 262 -11.92 -9.46 28.01
N THR A 263 -11.64 -9.92 29.22
CA THR A 263 -10.37 -10.59 29.48
C THR A 263 -10.30 -11.92 28.74
N ILE A 264 -9.10 -12.39 28.42
CA ILE A 264 -8.91 -13.72 27.83
C ILE A 264 -9.55 -14.81 28.72
N ALA A 265 -9.45 -14.71 30.06
CA ALA A 265 -10.13 -15.62 30.98
C ALA A 265 -11.65 -15.65 30.78
N GLN A 266 -12.28 -14.48 30.61
CA GLN A 266 -13.72 -14.37 30.37
C GLN A 266 -14.10 -14.95 29.00
N TRP A 267 -13.29 -14.74 27.97
CA TRP A 267 -13.51 -15.37 26.67
C TRP A 267 -13.41 -16.90 26.74
N GLN A 268 -12.43 -17.41 27.47
CA GLN A 268 -12.26 -18.84 27.68
C GLN A 268 -13.44 -19.45 28.45
N ALA A 269 -13.96 -18.76 29.47
CA ALA A 269 -15.18 -19.16 30.18
C ALA A 269 -16.44 -19.17 29.28
N LEU A 270 -16.43 -18.39 28.20
CA LEU A 270 -17.47 -18.41 27.16
C LEU A 270 -17.22 -19.48 26.10
N GLY A 271 -16.25 -20.37 26.27
CA GLY A 271 -15.93 -21.47 25.36
C GLY A 271 -15.02 -21.10 24.19
N VAL A 272 -14.45 -19.89 24.17
CA VAL A 272 -13.46 -19.50 23.14
C VAL A 272 -12.11 -20.14 23.45
N VAL A 273 -11.54 -20.88 22.50
CA VAL A 273 -10.26 -21.57 22.65
C VAL A 273 -9.29 -21.13 21.57
N ARG A 274 -7.97 -21.21 21.80
CA ARG A 274 -6.99 -20.93 20.74
C ARG A 274 -7.10 -21.98 19.63
N ALA A 275 -7.16 -21.51 18.39
CA ALA A 275 -7.29 -22.39 17.22
C ALA A 275 -6.10 -23.36 17.10
N SER A 276 -4.90 -22.92 17.50
CA SER A 276 -3.69 -23.76 17.50
C SER A 276 -3.62 -24.81 18.62
N GLY A 277 -4.63 -24.90 19.50
CA GLY A 277 -4.64 -25.81 20.66
C GLY A 277 -3.67 -25.44 21.79
N LYS A 278 -2.80 -24.45 21.59
CA LYS A 278 -1.87 -23.95 22.63
C LYS A 278 -2.62 -23.17 23.73
N PRO A 279 -2.11 -23.10 24.96
CA PRO A 279 -2.68 -22.22 25.98
C PRO A 279 -2.53 -20.73 25.62
N PHE A 280 -3.41 -19.89 26.15
CA PHE A 280 -3.22 -18.44 26.12
C PHE A 280 -2.05 -18.04 27.01
N LYS A 281 -1.25 -17.05 26.58
CA LYS A 281 -0.06 -16.62 27.34
C LYS A 281 -0.41 -15.79 28.58
N ASN A 282 -1.43 -14.94 28.50
CA ASN A 282 -1.85 -14.07 29.60
C ASN A 282 -3.38 -13.96 29.65
N LEU A 283 -3.97 -14.46 30.73
CA LEU A 283 -5.42 -14.53 30.91
C LEU A 283 -6.06 -13.19 31.29
N THR A 284 -5.27 -12.23 31.77
CA THR A 284 -5.75 -10.91 32.20
C THR A 284 -5.84 -9.89 31.07
N ASP A 285 -5.23 -10.19 29.92
CA ASP A 285 -5.27 -9.30 28.76
C ASP A 285 -6.70 -9.10 28.26
N LYS A 286 -7.06 -7.85 27.95
CA LYS A 286 -8.34 -7.53 27.31
C LYS A 286 -8.23 -7.73 25.80
N ALA A 287 -9.18 -8.46 25.25
CA ALA A 287 -9.31 -8.71 23.83
C ALA A 287 -10.73 -8.45 23.33
N THR A 288 -10.84 -8.08 22.05
CA THR A 288 -12.11 -8.00 21.32
C THR A 288 -12.16 -9.13 20.29
N LEU A 289 -13.28 -9.86 20.24
CA LEU A 289 -13.51 -10.86 19.21
C LEU A 289 -13.80 -10.20 17.86
N LYS A 290 -13.11 -10.66 16.81
CA LYS A 290 -13.37 -10.28 15.41
C LYS A 290 -13.49 -11.51 14.53
N VAL A 291 -14.47 -11.48 13.63
CA VAL A 291 -14.79 -12.52 12.65
C VAL A 291 -14.77 -11.90 11.25
N PRO A 292 -13.58 -11.54 10.72
CA PRO A 292 -13.44 -10.72 9.51
C PRO A 292 -14.09 -11.32 8.25
N ASP A 293 -14.34 -12.63 8.24
CA ASP A 293 -14.95 -13.35 7.13
C ASP A 293 -16.15 -14.21 7.61
N GLY A 294 -16.88 -13.67 8.59
CA GLY A 294 -17.97 -14.38 9.25
C GLY A 294 -17.49 -15.58 10.09
N ARG A 295 -18.45 -16.39 10.53
CA ARG A 295 -18.18 -17.53 11.44
C ARG A 295 -17.58 -18.76 10.77
N GLY A 296 -17.66 -18.86 9.44
CA GLY A 296 -17.05 -19.94 8.67
C GLY A 296 -15.58 -19.67 8.31
N GLY A 297 -15.11 -18.43 8.49
CA GLY A 297 -13.71 -18.06 8.34
C GLY A 297 -12.96 -18.00 9.68
N PRO A 298 -11.71 -17.52 9.68
CA PRO A 298 -10.93 -17.39 10.90
C PRO A 298 -11.53 -16.36 11.85
N ALA A 299 -11.45 -16.65 13.15
CA ALA A 299 -11.85 -15.75 14.22
C ALA A 299 -10.63 -15.37 15.08
N PHE A 300 -10.61 -14.14 15.58
CA PHE A 300 -9.47 -13.60 16.32
C PHE A 300 -9.89 -12.90 17.61
N LEU A 301 -9.14 -13.15 18.68
CA LEU A 301 -9.11 -12.29 19.85
C LEU A 301 -8.00 -11.25 19.66
N MET A 302 -8.38 -10.00 19.36
CA MET A 302 -7.46 -8.89 19.12
C MET A 302 -7.20 -8.12 20.40
N ILE A 303 -5.93 -7.98 20.79
CA ILE A 303 -5.54 -7.30 22.03
C ILE A 303 -5.05 -5.86 21.78
N ARG A 304 -4.54 -5.19 22.81
CA ARG A 304 -4.10 -3.79 22.75
C ARG A 304 -3.12 -3.53 21.60
N ASN A 305 -2.14 -4.40 21.40
CA ASN A 305 -1.11 -4.23 20.37
C ASN A 305 -1.69 -4.23 18.94
N PHE A 306 -2.75 -5.00 18.66
CA PHE A 306 -3.48 -4.86 17.38
C PHE A 306 -3.99 -3.43 17.17
N SER A 307 -4.56 -2.82 18.21
CA SER A 307 -5.02 -1.43 18.14
C SER A 307 -3.86 -0.43 18.03
N VAL A 308 -2.66 -0.75 18.52
CA VAL A 308 -1.46 0.07 18.33
C VAL A 308 -0.97 0.02 16.89
N ILE A 309 -0.99 -1.15 16.23
CA ILE A 309 -0.64 -1.27 14.81
C ILE A 309 -1.52 -0.38 13.94
N LYS A 310 -2.80 -0.19 14.32
CA LYS A 310 -3.71 0.72 13.63
C LYS A 310 -3.33 2.20 13.69
N ALA A 311 -2.40 2.59 14.59
CA ALA A 311 -1.83 3.94 14.56
C ALA A 311 -0.92 4.16 13.34
N TYR A 312 -0.46 3.09 12.71
CA TYR A 312 0.30 3.12 11.46
C TYR A 312 -0.65 3.30 10.26
N ASN A 313 -1.69 2.45 10.19
CA ASN A 313 -2.79 2.56 9.23
C ASN A 313 -4.10 2.10 9.89
N ASN A 314 -5.12 2.97 9.91
CA ASN A 314 -6.36 2.76 10.65
C ASN A 314 -7.36 1.80 9.95
N ALA A 315 -6.88 0.63 9.53
CA ALA A 315 -7.70 -0.42 8.92
C ALA A 315 -7.50 -1.77 9.64
N ASP A 316 -8.61 -2.44 10.00
CA ASP A 316 -8.55 -3.75 10.66
C ASP A 316 -7.87 -4.80 9.76
N LYS A 317 -8.14 -4.78 8.44
CA LYS A 317 -7.49 -5.68 7.47
C LYS A 317 -5.97 -5.49 7.46
N TYR A 318 -5.50 -4.25 7.51
CA TYR A 318 -4.07 -3.93 7.55
C TYR A 318 -3.41 -4.45 8.82
N ALA A 319 -3.97 -4.11 9.99
CA ALA A 319 -3.37 -4.52 11.26
C ALA A 319 -3.39 -6.04 11.45
N LEU A 320 -4.41 -6.71 10.92
CA LEU A 320 -4.48 -8.17 10.90
C LEU A 320 -3.41 -8.76 9.98
N ALA A 321 -3.19 -8.20 8.79
CA ALA A 321 -2.16 -8.69 7.87
C ALA A 321 -0.75 -8.51 8.43
N VAL A 322 -0.47 -7.38 9.09
CA VAL A 322 0.79 -7.16 9.81
C VAL A 322 0.98 -8.24 10.88
N GLY A 323 -0.04 -8.52 11.68
CA GLY A 323 0.02 -9.54 12.73
C GLY A 323 0.28 -10.94 12.18
N LEU A 324 -0.50 -11.36 11.17
CA LEU A 324 -0.36 -12.68 10.54
C LEU A 324 1.02 -12.84 9.89
N LEU A 325 1.46 -11.85 9.10
CA LEU A 325 2.77 -11.89 8.46
C LEU A 325 3.90 -11.91 9.50
N ALA A 326 3.79 -11.16 10.59
CA ALA A 326 4.77 -11.18 11.67
C ALA A 326 4.87 -12.57 12.33
N ASP A 327 3.73 -13.22 12.59
CA ASP A 327 3.70 -14.57 13.17
C ASP A 327 4.33 -15.60 12.22
N GLU A 328 4.07 -15.50 10.91
CA GLU A 328 4.67 -16.40 9.89
C GLU A 328 6.18 -16.13 9.68
N ILE A 329 6.61 -14.86 9.68
CA ILE A 329 8.05 -14.51 9.66
C ILE A 329 8.75 -15.12 10.89
N ALA A 330 8.08 -15.15 12.04
CA ALA A 330 8.59 -15.78 13.27
C ALA A 330 8.58 -17.32 13.23
N GLY A 331 8.17 -17.95 12.12
CA GLY A 331 8.11 -19.41 11.95
C GLY A 331 6.77 -20.04 12.34
N GLY A 332 5.71 -19.24 12.47
CA GLY A 332 4.34 -19.72 12.58
C GLY A 332 3.86 -20.42 11.30
N THR A 333 2.86 -21.28 11.42
CA THR A 333 2.33 -22.11 10.33
C THR A 333 1.17 -21.45 9.56
N GLY A 334 0.96 -20.14 9.73
CA GLY A 334 -0.20 -19.43 9.18
C GLY A 334 -1.50 -19.71 9.91
N LEU A 335 -2.62 -19.48 9.23
CA LEU A 335 -3.97 -19.70 9.76
C LEU A 335 -4.29 -21.18 9.95
N VAL A 336 -4.97 -21.50 11.05
CA VAL A 336 -5.53 -22.84 11.28
C VAL A 336 -6.83 -23.00 10.50
N GLN A 337 -7.72 -22.01 10.58
CA GLN A 337 -8.93 -21.92 9.78
C GLN A 337 -8.68 -20.93 8.64
N ASP A 338 -8.65 -21.43 7.41
CA ASP A 338 -8.48 -20.55 6.25
C ASP A 338 -9.75 -19.72 5.99
N TRP A 339 -9.60 -18.66 5.19
CA TRP A 339 -10.69 -17.84 4.71
C TRP A 339 -11.68 -18.65 3.86
N GLN A 340 -12.95 -18.25 3.85
CA GLN A 340 -13.98 -18.85 3.03
C GLN A 340 -13.78 -18.45 1.56
N ARG A 341 -13.10 -19.31 0.80
CA ARG A 341 -12.94 -19.16 -0.65
C ARG A 341 -13.90 -20.10 -1.39
N PRO A 342 -14.57 -19.63 -2.45
CA PRO A 342 -15.36 -20.49 -3.33
C PRO A 342 -14.50 -21.23 -4.37
N PHE A 343 -13.17 -21.22 -4.23
CA PHE A 343 -12.22 -21.76 -5.19
C PHE A 343 -10.98 -22.33 -4.50
N THR A 344 -10.22 -23.17 -5.20
CA THR A 344 -8.96 -23.70 -4.69
C THR A 344 -7.85 -22.65 -4.80
N LYS A 345 -7.31 -22.22 -3.66
CA LYS A 345 -6.26 -21.20 -3.57
C LYS A 345 -4.98 -21.61 -4.30
N LEU A 346 -4.38 -20.65 -5.01
CA LEU A 346 -3.06 -20.76 -5.63
C LEU A 346 -1.95 -20.35 -4.66
N SER A 347 -0.78 -20.97 -4.78
CA SER A 347 0.46 -20.43 -4.18
C SER A 347 0.83 -19.08 -4.81
N PHE A 348 1.80 -18.36 -4.23
CA PHE A 348 2.28 -17.11 -4.86
C PHE A 348 2.92 -17.37 -6.24
N GLU A 349 3.73 -18.42 -6.35
CA GLU A 349 4.36 -18.82 -7.62
C GLU A 349 3.33 -19.25 -8.67
N GLU A 350 2.30 -19.98 -8.26
CA GLU A 350 1.21 -20.38 -9.16
C GLU A 350 0.40 -19.17 -9.67
N ARG A 351 0.29 -18.10 -8.88
CA ARG A 351 -0.31 -16.84 -9.36
C ARG A 351 0.56 -16.14 -10.38
N GLN A 352 1.88 -16.18 -10.23
CA GLN A 352 2.80 -15.67 -11.25
C GLN A 352 2.71 -16.49 -12.54
N GLU A 353 2.64 -17.82 -12.41
CA GLU A 353 2.40 -18.71 -13.55
C GLU A 353 1.06 -18.40 -14.23
N LEU A 354 -0.01 -18.20 -13.45
CA LEU A 354 -1.32 -17.82 -13.96
C LEU A 354 -1.24 -16.53 -14.80
N GLN A 355 -0.64 -15.46 -14.27
CA GLN A 355 -0.46 -14.20 -15.00
C GLN A 355 0.36 -14.38 -16.28
N LYS A 356 1.46 -15.15 -16.20
CA LYS A 356 2.31 -15.45 -17.36
C LYS A 356 1.52 -16.16 -18.45
N ARG A 357 0.78 -17.21 -18.11
CA ARG A 357 0.00 -17.99 -19.07
C ARG A 357 -1.16 -17.20 -19.67
N LEU A 358 -1.83 -16.36 -18.87
CA LEU A 358 -2.84 -15.43 -19.38
C LEU A 358 -2.23 -14.47 -20.41
N SER A 359 -1.00 -14.02 -20.18
CA SER A 359 -0.26 -13.18 -21.12
C SER A 359 0.11 -13.90 -22.41
N GLU A 360 0.62 -15.13 -22.31
CA GLU A 360 0.92 -15.99 -23.47
C GLU A 360 -0.32 -16.27 -24.35
N HIS A 361 -1.51 -16.23 -23.75
CA HIS A 361 -2.79 -16.38 -24.45
C HIS A 361 -3.42 -15.03 -24.87
N GLY A 362 -2.74 -13.91 -24.67
CA GLY A 362 -3.17 -12.58 -25.11
C GLY A 362 -4.23 -11.89 -24.22
N TYR A 363 -4.43 -12.35 -22.98
CA TYR A 363 -5.42 -11.77 -22.05
C TYR A 363 -4.83 -10.78 -21.06
N TYR A 364 -3.50 -10.78 -20.85
CA TYR A 364 -2.84 -9.98 -19.82
C TYR A 364 -1.53 -9.38 -20.34
N ASP A 365 -1.32 -8.10 -20.10
CA ASP A 365 -0.13 -7.33 -20.52
C ASP A 365 0.65 -6.74 -19.34
N GLY A 366 0.20 -7.02 -18.11
CA GLY A 366 0.83 -6.56 -16.88
C GLY A 366 2.01 -7.41 -16.42
N LYS A 367 2.59 -7.04 -15.27
CA LYS A 367 3.71 -7.78 -14.65
C LYS A 367 3.25 -9.11 -14.04
N PHE A 368 4.14 -10.11 -14.04
CA PHE A 368 3.92 -11.42 -13.42
C PHE A 368 4.39 -11.40 -11.97
N ASP A 369 3.80 -10.51 -11.18
CA ASP A 369 4.21 -10.20 -9.82
C ASP A 369 3.41 -10.96 -8.75
N GLY A 370 2.55 -11.91 -9.15
CA GLY A 370 1.73 -12.74 -8.27
C GLY A 370 0.60 -11.99 -7.58
N LYS A 371 0.54 -10.66 -7.73
CA LYS A 371 -0.48 -9.81 -7.13
C LYS A 371 -1.69 -9.75 -8.04
N ILE A 372 -2.83 -10.13 -7.50
CA ILE A 372 -4.08 -10.19 -8.25
C ILE A 372 -4.81 -8.86 -8.07
N GLY A 373 -4.46 -7.90 -8.92
CA GLY A 373 -5.17 -6.63 -9.08
C GLY A 373 -6.23 -6.68 -10.16
N ASP A 374 -6.84 -5.53 -10.45
CA ASP A 374 -7.97 -5.42 -11.37
C ASP A 374 -7.64 -5.91 -12.79
N GLY A 375 -6.42 -5.65 -13.29
CA GLY A 375 -5.96 -6.16 -14.58
C GLY A 375 -5.88 -7.68 -14.62
N SER A 376 -5.33 -8.32 -13.58
CA SER A 376 -5.31 -9.78 -13.46
C SER A 376 -6.74 -10.34 -13.39
N LYS A 377 -7.63 -9.73 -12.60
CA LYS A 377 -9.04 -10.16 -12.47
C LYS A 377 -9.78 -10.06 -13.80
N ALA A 378 -9.61 -8.95 -14.53
CA ALA A 378 -10.20 -8.76 -15.86
C ALA A 378 -9.69 -9.81 -16.86
N ALA A 379 -8.39 -10.09 -16.86
CA ALA A 379 -7.79 -11.13 -17.70
C ALA A 379 -8.35 -12.53 -17.37
N ILE A 380 -8.49 -12.85 -16.07
CA ILE A 380 -9.07 -14.12 -15.61
C ILE A 380 -10.53 -14.23 -16.08
N MET A 381 -11.35 -13.19 -15.88
CA MET A 381 -12.75 -13.20 -16.32
C MET A 381 -12.87 -13.39 -17.84
N ALA A 382 -12.04 -12.70 -18.62
CA ALA A 382 -12.02 -12.82 -20.08
C ALA A 382 -11.63 -14.24 -20.52
N TYR A 383 -10.63 -14.85 -19.86
CA TYR A 383 -10.26 -16.22 -20.14
C TYR A 383 -11.36 -17.23 -19.72
N GLN A 384 -11.95 -17.06 -18.53
CA GLN A 384 -13.07 -17.88 -18.05
C GLN A 384 -14.23 -17.87 -19.06
N ALA A 385 -14.58 -16.69 -19.58
CA ALA A 385 -15.58 -16.54 -20.63
C ALA A 385 -15.23 -17.36 -21.88
N LYS A 386 -13.96 -17.33 -22.30
CA LYS A 386 -13.49 -18.09 -23.48
C LYS A 386 -13.64 -19.60 -23.33
N VAL A 387 -13.43 -20.12 -22.12
CA VAL A 387 -13.44 -21.57 -21.85
C VAL A 387 -14.76 -22.07 -21.23
N GLY A 388 -15.77 -21.20 -21.13
CA GLY A 388 -17.10 -21.57 -20.60
C GLY A 388 -17.14 -21.81 -19.10
N LEU A 389 -16.21 -21.22 -18.33
CA LEU A 389 -16.24 -21.22 -16.87
C LEU A 389 -17.05 -20.02 -16.34
N THR A 390 -17.46 -20.09 -15.08
CA THR A 390 -18.03 -18.94 -14.36
C THR A 390 -17.06 -17.76 -14.41
N GLN A 391 -17.56 -16.59 -14.79
CA GLN A 391 -16.76 -15.35 -14.95
C GLN A 391 -16.67 -14.59 -13.62
N ASP A 392 -16.06 -15.21 -12.62
CA ASP A 392 -15.93 -14.64 -11.27
C ASP A 392 -14.60 -13.88 -11.06
N GLY A 393 -13.64 -14.03 -11.96
CA GLY A 393 -12.34 -13.36 -11.89
C GLY A 393 -11.42 -13.90 -10.80
N TYR A 394 -11.75 -15.05 -10.21
CA TYR A 394 -10.97 -15.61 -9.10
C TYR A 394 -9.67 -16.27 -9.59
N PRO A 395 -8.53 -15.99 -8.93
CA PRO A 395 -7.24 -16.57 -9.28
C PRO A 395 -7.14 -18.02 -8.75
N SER A 396 -7.84 -18.93 -9.42
CA SER A 396 -8.09 -20.28 -8.93
C SER A 396 -7.21 -21.35 -9.59
N LEU A 397 -6.97 -22.45 -8.88
CA LEU A 397 -6.28 -23.62 -9.42
C LEU A 397 -7.04 -24.23 -10.61
N GLU A 398 -8.37 -24.13 -10.60
CA GLU A 398 -9.23 -24.58 -11.69
C GLU A 398 -8.90 -23.83 -12.99
N VAL A 399 -8.77 -22.50 -12.94
CA VAL A 399 -8.38 -21.68 -14.10
C VAL A 399 -6.95 -22.00 -14.52
N LEU A 400 -6.00 -22.11 -13.57
CA LEU A 400 -4.61 -22.43 -13.90
C LEU A 400 -4.47 -23.81 -14.55
N LYS A 401 -5.21 -24.83 -14.08
CA LYS A 401 -5.24 -26.17 -14.70
C LYS A 401 -5.74 -26.13 -16.14
N TRP A 402 -6.70 -25.25 -16.47
CA TRP A 402 -7.13 -25.05 -17.85
C TRP A 402 -6.03 -24.44 -18.71
N LEU A 403 -5.34 -23.42 -18.20
CA LEU A 403 -4.21 -22.76 -18.88
C LEU A 403 -2.98 -23.66 -19.05
N ARG A 404 -2.81 -24.69 -18.20
CA ARG A 404 -1.70 -25.66 -18.30
C ARG A 404 -1.92 -26.74 -19.38
N LYS A 405 -3.17 -26.95 -19.83
CA LYS A 405 -3.52 -27.98 -20.82
C LYS A 405 -3.38 -27.51 -22.27
N ARG A 406 -3.09 -26.23 -22.47
CA ARG A 406 -2.89 -25.57 -23.77
C ARG A 406 -1.48 -25.01 -23.80
#